data_AF-A0A528INB3-F1
#
_entry.id   AF-A0A528INB3-F1
#
_cell.length_a   1.000
_cell.length_b   1.000
_cell.length_c   1.000
_cell.angle_alpha   90.00
_cell.angle_beta   90.00
_cell.angle_gamma   90.00
#
_symmetry.space_group_name_H-M   'P 1'
#
loop_
_entity.id
_entity.type
_entity.pdbx_description
1 polymer ?
#
loop_
_entity_poly.entity_id
_entity_poly.type
_entity_poly.pdbx_seq_one_letter_code
_entity_poly.pdbx_strand_id
1 'polypeptide(L)'
;MAQVQEFEKALSNSETSVAAFDEHGTSIVKRIQHFLHSTPAAVPLIVLVLSIAVFGVTIGGRFFSSYTLTLILQQIAIVGILGAAQTLVILTAGIDLSIGVIMVISAVIMGNCAVTYGLPTLLAVVIGLGAGAACGLLNGLLVAYMKLPPFIVTLGSLTAVRGVARLLGQD
;
A
#
# COMPACT_ATOMS: atom_id res chain seq x y z
N MET A 1 33.80 -60.77 -27.94
CA MET A 1 33.69 -60.91 -26.47
C MET A 1 34.61 -59.95 -25.72
N ALA A 2 35.88 -59.78 -26.12
CA ALA A 2 36.82 -58.86 -25.46
C ALA A 2 36.33 -57.40 -25.35
N GLN A 3 35.71 -56.86 -26.40
CA GLN A 3 35.26 -55.46 -26.43
C GLN A 3 34.13 -55.17 -25.42
N VAL A 4 33.24 -56.15 -25.17
CA VAL A 4 32.15 -56.02 -24.18
C VAL A 4 32.72 -55.91 -22.77
N GLN A 5 33.77 -56.67 -22.50
CA GLN A 5 34.47 -56.69 -21.21
C GLN A 5 35.26 -55.40 -20.96
N GLU A 6 35.75 -54.77 -22.02
CA GLU A 6 36.42 -53.48 -21.97
C GLU A 6 35.44 -52.34 -21.66
N PHE A 7 34.23 -52.38 -22.24
CA PHE A 7 33.14 -51.46 -21.90
C PHE A 7 32.67 -51.62 -20.45
N GLU A 8 32.58 -52.85 -19.95
CA GLU A 8 32.15 -53.16 -18.57
C GLU A 8 33.19 -52.69 -17.54
N LYS A 9 34.47 -52.79 -17.88
CA LYS A 9 35.58 -52.28 -17.05
C LYS A 9 35.64 -50.75 -17.01
N ALA A 10 35.29 -50.09 -18.12
CA ALA A 10 35.17 -48.64 -18.18
C ALA A 10 33.98 -48.12 -17.33
N LEU A 11 32.86 -48.85 -17.31
CA LEU A 11 31.71 -48.55 -16.44
C LEU A 11 32.03 -48.77 -14.96
N SER A 12 32.77 -49.83 -14.61
CA SER A 12 33.20 -50.09 -13.23
C SER A 12 34.16 -49.03 -12.66
N ASN A 13 34.92 -48.35 -13.52
CA ASN A 13 35.82 -47.26 -13.14
C ASN A 13 35.20 -45.87 -13.31
N SER A 14 33.94 -45.79 -13.73
CA SER A 14 33.24 -44.51 -13.81
C SER A 14 32.84 -44.06 -12.39
N GLU A 15 33.10 -42.80 -12.06
CA GLU A 15 32.73 -42.24 -10.76
C GLU A 15 31.20 -42.34 -10.61
N THR A 16 30.75 -43.27 -9.76
CA THR A 16 29.35 -43.42 -9.34
C THR A 16 28.95 -42.38 -8.30
N SER A 17 29.80 -41.38 -8.07
CA SER A 17 29.50 -40.21 -7.27
C SER A 17 28.49 -39.34 -8.01
N VAL A 18 27.23 -39.75 -7.90
CA VAL A 18 26.09 -38.89 -8.25
C VAL A 18 26.21 -37.68 -7.35
N ALA A 19 26.15 -36.47 -7.90
CA ALA A 19 26.21 -35.24 -7.13
C ALA A 19 25.17 -35.29 -6.00
N ALA A 20 25.62 -35.65 -4.81
CA ALA A 20 24.87 -35.46 -3.60
C ALA A 20 24.87 -33.95 -3.42
N PHE A 21 23.75 -33.33 -3.77
CA PHE A 21 23.50 -31.98 -3.30
C PHE A 21 23.53 -32.09 -1.78
N ASP A 22 24.64 -31.67 -1.17
CA ASP A 22 24.64 -31.34 0.24
C ASP A 22 23.49 -30.35 0.38
N GLU A 23 22.35 -30.82 0.90
CA GLU A 23 21.30 -29.96 1.38
C GLU A 23 21.95 -29.17 2.50
N HIS A 24 22.55 -28.03 2.13
CA HIS A 24 22.96 -27.00 3.06
C HIS A 24 21.69 -26.68 3.85
N GLY A 25 21.58 -27.32 5.02
CA GLY A 25 20.35 -27.47 5.78
C GLY A 25 19.65 -26.14 5.78
N THR A 26 18.41 -26.10 5.30
CA THR A 26 17.68 -24.88 4.96
C THR A 26 18.03 -23.78 5.95
N SER A 27 18.93 -22.88 5.54
CA SER A 27 19.50 -21.90 6.47
C SER A 27 18.33 -21.17 7.12
N ILE A 28 18.41 -20.91 8.42
CA ILE A 28 17.38 -20.16 9.16
C ILE A 28 16.97 -18.90 8.37
N VAL A 29 17.92 -18.30 7.65
CA VAL A 29 17.74 -17.20 6.71
C VAL A 29 16.78 -17.53 5.56
N LYS A 30 16.93 -18.68 4.88
CA LYS A 30 15.99 -19.12 3.82
C LYS A 30 14.59 -19.36 4.36
N ARG A 31 14.46 -19.87 5.59
CA ARG A 31 13.15 -20.12 6.21
C ARG A 31 12.44 -18.81 6.57
N ILE A 32 13.18 -17.85 7.12
CA ILE A 32 12.69 -16.48 7.38
C ILE A 32 12.33 -15.79 6.07
N GLN A 33 13.20 -15.83 5.06
CA GLN A 33 12.96 -15.23 3.74
C GLN A 33 11.70 -15.83 3.08
N HIS A 34 11.54 -17.15 3.12
CA HIS A 34 10.36 -17.81 2.59
C HIS A 34 9.10 -17.36 3.35
N PHE A 35 9.12 -17.35 4.69
CA PHE A 35 7.99 -16.90 5.50
C PHE A 35 7.60 -15.43 5.22
N LEU A 36 8.58 -14.53 5.12
CA LEU A 36 8.36 -13.11 4.81
C LEU A 36 7.76 -12.89 3.41
N HIS A 37 8.11 -13.73 2.44
CA HIS A 37 7.57 -13.64 1.08
C HIS A 37 6.21 -14.35 0.94
N SER A 38 5.96 -15.41 1.72
CA SER A 38 4.69 -16.15 1.71
C SER A 38 3.53 -15.38 2.36
N THR A 39 3.82 -14.37 3.18
CA THR A 39 2.80 -13.58 3.90
C THR A 39 3.06 -12.08 3.72
N PRO A 40 2.44 -11.42 2.71
CA PRO A 40 2.66 -9.99 2.43
C PRO A 40 2.40 -9.07 3.64
N ALA A 41 1.52 -9.48 4.56
CA ALA A 41 1.20 -8.74 5.78
C ALA A 41 2.22 -8.92 6.93
N ALA A 42 3.11 -9.92 6.87
CA ALA A 42 4.08 -10.17 7.93
C ALA A 42 5.14 -9.06 8.03
N VAL A 43 5.60 -8.52 6.90
CA VAL A 43 6.59 -7.44 6.89
C VAL A 43 6.05 -6.18 7.61
N PRO A 44 4.87 -5.62 7.25
CA PRO A 44 4.27 -4.51 7.99
C PRO A 44 4.07 -4.80 9.48
N LEU A 45 3.61 -6.01 9.82
CA LEU A 45 3.38 -6.40 11.22
C LEU A 45 4.67 -6.42 12.03
N ILE A 46 5.74 -6.99 11.48
CA ILE A 46 7.06 -7.03 12.13
C ILE A 46 7.58 -5.60 12.31
N VAL A 47 7.49 -4.75 11.29
CA VAL A 47 7.89 -3.34 11.38
C VAL A 47 7.09 -2.60 12.44
N LEU A 48 5.77 -2.85 12.56
CA LEU A 48 4.92 -2.25 13.58
C LEU A 48 5.36 -2.67 15.00
N VAL A 49 5.51 -3.97 15.25
CA VAL A 49 5.93 -4.50 16.55
C VAL A 49 7.31 -3.97 16.94
N LEU A 50 8.25 -3.97 16.00
CA LEU A 50 9.60 -3.48 16.22
C LEU A 50 9.61 -1.98 16.48
N SER A 51 8.79 -1.21 15.75
CA SER A 51 8.63 0.23 15.99
C SER A 51 8.07 0.51 17.39
N ILE A 52 7.04 -0.21 17.83
CA ILE A 52 6.47 -0.09 19.19
C ILE A 52 7.53 -0.42 20.25
N ALA A 53 8.31 -1.48 20.06
CA ALA A 53 9.38 -1.84 20.99
C ALA A 53 10.47 -0.77 21.05
N VAL A 54 10.97 -0.29 19.90
CA VAL A 54 12.02 0.72 19.83
C VAL A 54 11.57 2.04 20.43
N PHE A 55 10.40 2.56 20.03
CA PHE A 55 9.88 3.81 20.59
C PHE A 55 9.47 3.67 22.04
N GLY A 56 8.94 2.51 22.44
CA GLY A 56 8.62 2.20 23.83
C GLY A 56 9.85 2.23 24.74
N VAL A 57 11.00 1.71 24.29
CA VAL A 57 12.25 1.73 25.06
C VAL A 57 12.94 3.10 25.02
N THR A 58 12.98 3.74 23.85
CA THR A 58 13.76 5.00 23.67
C THR A 58 13.04 6.25 24.18
N ILE A 59 11.71 6.30 24.04
CA ILE A 59 10.88 7.47 24.41
C ILE A 59 10.10 7.22 25.71
N GLY A 60 9.84 5.95 26.07
CA GLY A 60 9.20 5.58 27.33
C GLY A 60 7.77 6.11 27.48
N GLY A 61 7.47 6.69 28.64
CA GLY A 61 6.12 7.15 29.00
C GLY A 61 5.52 8.24 28.11
N ARG A 62 6.34 9.00 27.34
CA ARG A 62 5.84 10.00 26.38
C ARG A 62 5.22 9.36 25.14
N PHE A 63 5.73 8.19 24.71
CA PHE A 63 5.18 7.45 23.58
C PHE A 63 3.82 6.84 23.93
N PHE A 64 3.71 6.24 25.12
CA PHE A 64 2.46 5.67 25.63
C PHE A 64 1.52 6.69 26.29
N SER A 65 1.80 7.98 26.18
CA SER A 65 0.88 9.03 26.64
C SER A 65 -0.40 8.99 25.81
N SER A 66 -1.56 9.19 26.47
CA SER A 66 -2.86 9.24 25.81
C SER A 66 -2.91 10.28 24.69
N TYR A 67 -2.20 11.39 24.83
CA TYR A 67 -2.10 12.44 23.80
C TYR A 67 -1.41 11.92 22.53
N THR A 68 -0.20 11.37 22.69
CA THR A 68 0.59 10.82 21.57
C THR A 68 -0.15 9.69 20.88
N LEU A 69 -0.73 8.76 21.66
CA LEU A 69 -1.48 7.63 21.11
C LEU A 69 -2.73 8.10 20.36
N THR A 70 -3.44 9.11 20.87
CA THR A 70 -4.59 9.69 20.17
C THR A 70 -4.18 10.31 18.84
N LEU A 71 -3.08 11.08 18.79
CA LEU A 71 -2.57 11.65 17.54
C LEU A 71 -2.18 10.58 16.52
N ILE A 72 -1.49 9.52 16.97
CA ILE A 72 -1.13 8.38 16.11
C ILE A 72 -2.40 7.70 15.57
N LEU A 73 -3.37 7.40 16.43
CA LEU A 73 -4.62 6.76 16.04
C LEU A 73 -5.44 7.61 15.09
N GLN A 74 -5.48 8.94 15.28
CA GLN A 74 -6.17 9.86 14.37
C GLN A 74 -5.53 9.84 12.97
N GLN A 75 -4.20 9.84 12.88
CA GLN A 75 -3.50 9.77 11.59
C GLN A 75 -3.72 8.41 10.90
N ILE A 76 -3.68 7.32 11.66
CA ILE A 76 -3.92 5.96 11.16
C ILE A 76 -5.37 5.81 10.70
N ALA A 77 -6.34 6.37 11.43
CA ALA A 77 -7.75 6.27 11.08
C ALA A 77 -8.03 6.82 9.66
N ILE A 78 -7.40 7.95 9.30
CA ILE A 78 -7.52 8.55 7.97
C ILE A 78 -7.01 7.56 6.90
N VAL A 79 -5.79 7.06 7.05
CA VAL A 79 -5.19 6.12 6.07
C VAL A 79 -5.93 4.78 6.04
N GLY A 80 -6.42 4.30 7.19
CA GLY A 80 -7.16 3.05 7.31
C GLY A 80 -8.51 3.09 6.60
N ILE A 81 -9.26 4.19 6.74
CA ILE A 81 -10.53 4.40 6.02
C ILE A 81 -10.28 4.45 4.51
N LEU A 82 -9.24 5.18 4.07
CA LEU A 82 -8.89 5.25 2.65
C LEU A 82 -8.41 3.90 2.09
N GLY A 83 -7.64 3.13 2.86
CA GLY A 83 -7.22 1.78 2.48
C GLY A 83 -8.39 0.80 2.38
N ALA A 84 -9.35 0.89 3.29
CA ALA A 84 -10.59 0.11 3.21
C ALA A 84 -11.40 0.48 1.96
N ALA A 85 -11.52 1.77 1.64
CA ALA A 85 -12.17 2.22 0.41
C ALA A 85 -11.41 1.75 -0.85
N GLN A 86 -10.08 1.83 -0.85
CA GLN A 86 -9.23 1.36 -1.94
C GLN A 86 -9.36 -0.15 -2.18
N THR A 87 -9.68 -0.93 -1.15
CA THR A 87 -9.89 -2.38 -1.27
C THR A 87 -11.04 -2.68 -2.23
N LEU A 88 -12.15 -1.92 -2.16
CA LEU A 88 -13.26 -2.05 -3.09
C LEU A 88 -12.83 -1.78 -4.54
N VAL A 89 -12.00 -0.75 -4.75
CA VAL A 89 -11.47 -0.39 -6.08
C VAL A 89 -10.57 -1.49 -6.65
N ILE A 90 -9.68 -2.04 -5.81
CA ILE A 90 -8.78 -3.14 -6.19
C ILE A 90 -9.58 -4.39 -6.56
N LEU A 91 -10.65 -4.71 -5.82
CA LEU A 91 -11.53 -5.85 -6.14
C LEU A 91 -12.20 -5.69 -7.51
N THR A 92 -12.44 -4.46 -7.96
CA THR A 92 -12.95 -4.16 -9.32
C THR A 92 -11.85 -4.14 -10.40
N ALA A 93 -10.66 -4.69 -10.12
CA ALA A 93 -9.47 -4.68 -10.99
C ALA A 93 -8.98 -3.27 -11.36
N GLY A 94 -9.30 -2.27 -10.53
CA GLY A 94 -8.85 -0.89 -10.69
C GLY A 94 -7.75 -0.52 -9.70
N ILE A 95 -7.08 0.60 -9.96
CA ILE A 95 -6.22 1.28 -9.00
C ILE A 95 -6.61 2.75 -9.03
N ASP A 96 -7.11 3.27 -7.91
CA ASP A 96 -7.38 4.69 -7.75
C ASP A 96 -6.17 5.40 -7.12
N LEU A 97 -5.54 6.27 -7.91
CA LEU A 97 -4.45 7.14 -7.47
C LEU A 97 -4.92 8.53 -7.05
N SER A 98 -6.15 8.91 -7.41
CA SER A 98 -6.71 10.23 -7.16
C SER A 98 -7.28 10.39 -5.75
N ILE A 99 -7.54 9.27 -5.04
CA ILE A 99 -8.17 9.26 -3.71
C ILE A 99 -7.47 10.17 -2.70
N GLY A 100 -6.13 10.25 -2.72
CA GLY A 100 -5.36 11.13 -1.84
C GLY A 100 -5.57 12.61 -2.15
N VAL A 101 -5.65 12.97 -3.43
CA VAL A 101 -5.87 14.36 -3.86
C VAL A 101 -7.31 14.78 -3.61
N ILE A 102 -8.29 13.90 -3.83
CA ILE A 102 -9.70 14.14 -3.52
C ILE A 102 -9.90 14.34 -2.01
N MET A 103 -9.23 13.54 -1.17
CA MET A 103 -9.23 13.70 0.28
C MET A 103 -8.71 15.09 0.70
N VAL A 104 -7.59 15.53 0.12
CA VAL A 104 -7.02 16.86 0.40
C VAL A 104 -7.96 17.99 -0.04
N ILE A 105 -8.52 17.94 -1.25
CA ILE A 105 -9.47 18.97 -1.70
C ILE A 105 -10.69 19.02 -0.77
N SER A 106 -11.23 17.86 -0.43
CA SER A 106 -12.41 17.78 0.45
C SER A 106 -12.11 18.39 1.82
N ALA A 107 -10.94 18.10 2.40
CA ALA A 107 -10.49 18.70 3.66
C ALA A 107 -10.31 20.23 3.54
N VAL A 108 -9.74 20.72 2.44
CA VAL A 108 -9.54 22.15 2.19
C VAL A 108 -10.89 22.87 2.01
N ILE A 109 -11.85 22.27 1.32
CA ILE A 109 -13.20 22.82 1.17
C ILE A 109 -13.90 22.88 2.53
N MET A 110 -13.87 21.79 3.32
CA MET A 110 -14.43 21.78 4.66
C MET A 110 -13.81 22.86 5.55
N GLY A 111 -12.48 22.97 5.54
CA GLY A 111 -11.74 23.96 6.32
C GLY A 111 -12.10 25.39 5.92
N ASN A 112 -12.14 25.69 4.63
CA ASN A 112 -12.55 27.01 4.14
C ASN A 112 -14.01 27.35 4.48
N CYS A 113 -14.93 26.40 4.29
CA CYS A 113 -16.33 26.60 4.64
C CYS A 113 -16.52 26.90 6.14
N ALA A 114 -15.84 26.14 7.01
CA ALA A 114 -15.97 26.30 8.46
C ALA A 114 -15.25 27.55 8.98
N VAL A 115 -14.03 27.83 8.50
CA VAL A 115 -13.15 28.87 9.06
C VAL A 115 -13.30 30.20 8.32
N THR A 116 -13.26 30.18 6.99
CA THR A 116 -13.25 31.42 6.17
C THR A 116 -14.66 31.96 5.98
N TYR A 117 -15.62 31.09 5.67
CA TYR A 117 -17.01 31.48 5.43
C TYR A 117 -17.90 31.41 6.69
N GLY A 118 -17.37 30.90 7.81
CA GLY A 118 -18.09 30.81 9.08
C GLY A 118 -19.33 29.91 9.05
N LEU A 119 -19.42 28.97 8.10
CA LEU A 119 -20.57 28.07 8.00
C LEU A 119 -20.59 27.10 9.20
N PRO A 120 -21.78 26.65 9.64
CA PRO A 120 -21.90 25.61 10.65
C PRO A 120 -21.08 24.37 10.26
N THR A 121 -20.36 23.78 11.21
CA THR A 121 -19.44 22.66 10.97
C THR A 121 -20.09 21.50 10.22
N LEU A 122 -21.34 21.17 10.57
CA LEU A 122 -22.08 20.10 9.91
C LEU A 122 -22.31 20.40 8.42
N LEU A 123 -22.62 21.65 8.07
CA LEU A 123 -22.84 22.06 6.69
C LEU A 123 -21.52 22.07 5.90
N ALA A 124 -20.43 22.53 6.52
CA ALA A 124 -19.10 22.47 5.92
C ALA A 124 -18.68 21.02 5.59
N VAL A 125 -18.95 20.06 6.50
CA VAL A 125 -18.69 18.63 6.28
C VAL A 125 -19.50 18.08 5.11
N VAL A 126 -20.80 18.40 5.04
CA VAL A 126 -21.67 17.95 3.94
C VAL A 126 -21.18 18.49 2.59
N ILE A 127 -20.77 19.76 2.53
CA ILE A 127 -20.25 20.37 1.30
C ILE A 127 -18.95 19.70 0.87
N GLY A 128 -18.01 19.48 1.78
CA GLY A 128 -16.74 18.83 1.47
C GLY A 128 -16.89 17.37 1.05
N LEU A 129 -17.75 16.61 1.74
CA LEU A 129 -18.08 15.23 1.34
C LEU A 129 -18.80 15.21 -0.01
N GLY A 130 -19.69 16.17 -0.28
CA GLY A 130 -20.35 16.32 -1.56
C GLY A 130 -19.37 16.57 -2.70
N ALA A 131 -18.38 17.44 -2.49
CA ALA A 131 -17.32 17.68 -3.47
C ALA A 131 -16.48 16.41 -3.74
N GLY A 132 -16.08 15.70 -2.68
CA GLY A 132 -15.35 14.44 -2.80
C GLY A 132 -16.15 13.35 -3.52
N ALA A 133 -17.42 13.21 -3.17
CA ALA A 133 -18.34 12.27 -3.81
C ALA A 133 -18.57 12.61 -5.30
N ALA A 134 -18.68 13.89 -5.65
CA ALA A 134 -18.79 14.31 -7.04
C ALA A 134 -17.53 13.93 -7.85
N CYS A 135 -16.34 14.18 -7.31
CA CYS A 135 -15.09 13.76 -7.95
C CYS A 135 -15.01 12.23 -8.13
N GLY A 136 -15.36 11.47 -7.09
CA GLY A 136 -15.40 10.00 -7.13
C GLY A 136 -16.41 9.47 -8.14
N LEU A 137 -17.60 10.09 -8.21
CA LEU A 137 -18.64 9.74 -9.16
C LEU A 137 -18.18 10.01 -10.60
N LEU A 138 -17.53 11.14 -10.87
CA LEU A 138 -16.99 11.45 -12.19
C LEU A 138 -15.95 10.40 -12.62
N ASN A 139 -15.03 10.03 -11.73
CA ASN A 139 -14.06 8.97 -12.02
C ASN A 139 -14.75 7.63 -12.29
N GLY A 140 -15.73 7.25 -11.46
CA GLY A 140 -16.50 6.01 -11.61
C GLY A 140 -17.30 5.98 -12.91
N LEU A 141 -17.90 7.11 -13.30
CA LEU A 141 -18.69 7.24 -14.52
C LEU A 141 -17.81 7.10 -15.77
N LEU A 142 -16.64 7.76 -15.78
CA LEU A 142 -15.67 7.66 -16.87
C LEU A 142 -15.18 6.22 -17.04
N VAL A 143 -14.91 5.52 -15.95
CA VAL A 143 -14.53 4.09 -16.00
C VAL A 143 -15.69 3.23 -16.51
N ALA A 144 -16.90 3.38 -15.94
CA ALA A 144 -18.03 2.52 -16.24
C ALA A 144 -18.60 2.70 -17.66
N TYR A 145 -18.72 3.95 -18.13
CA TYR A 145 -19.36 4.26 -19.41
C TYR A 145 -18.38 4.43 -20.56
N MET A 146 -17.23 5.09 -20.33
CA MET A 146 -16.22 5.28 -21.38
C MET A 146 -15.25 4.10 -21.51
N LYS A 147 -15.38 3.07 -20.65
CA LYS A 147 -14.53 1.87 -20.64
C LYS A 147 -13.03 2.20 -20.59
N LEU A 148 -12.69 3.32 -19.96
CA LEU A 148 -11.32 3.74 -19.77
C LEU A 148 -10.69 2.95 -18.61
N PRO A 149 -9.42 2.54 -18.73
CA PRO A 149 -8.70 1.93 -17.61
C PRO A 149 -8.69 2.86 -16.37
N PRO A 150 -9.04 2.37 -15.16
CA PRO A 150 -9.16 3.19 -13.94
C PRO A 150 -7.91 3.99 -13.59
N PHE A 151 -6.73 3.43 -13.86
CA PHE A 151 -5.45 4.09 -13.65
C PHE A 151 -5.31 5.38 -14.49
N ILE A 152 -5.75 5.36 -15.75
CA ILE A 152 -5.65 6.52 -16.65
C ILE A 152 -6.59 7.63 -16.18
N VAL A 153 -7.83 7.26 -15.84
CA VAL A 153 -8.83 8.22 -15.34
C VAL A 153 -8.34 8.89 -14.06
N THR A 154 -7.84 8.10 -13.11
CA THR A 154 -7.44 8.62 -11.79
C THR A 154 -6.14 9.41 -11.83
N LEU A 155 -5.17 9.03 -12.69
CA LEU A 155 -4.01 9.88 -12.99
C LEU A 155 -4.39 11.18 -13.68
N GLY A 156 -5.34 11.12 -14.61
CA GLY A 156 -5.88 12.29 -15.31
C GLY A 156 -6.53 13.26 -14.34
N SER A 157 -7.40 12.77 -13.46
CA SER A 157 -8.06 13.58 -12.42
C SER A 157 -7.07 14.17 -11.43
N LEU A 158 -6.07 13.41 -11.01
CA LEU A 158 -4.98 13.91 -10.16
C LEU A 158 -4.17 15.02 -10.87
N THR A 159 -3.93 14.90 -12.16
CA THR A 159 -3.24 15.93 -12.96
C THR A 159 -4.12 17.17 -13.14
N ALA A 160 -5.40 16.99 -13.43
CA ALA A 160 -6.36 18.08 -13.58
C ALA A 160 -6.47 18.90 -12.29
N VAL A 161 -6.63 18.23 -11.15
CA VAL A 161 -6.67 18.90 -9.84
C VAL A 161 -5.35 19.63 -9.56
N ARG A 162 -4.20 19.00 -9.78
CA ARG A 162 -2.90 19.66 -9.57
C ARG A 162 -2.73 20.86 -10.49
N GLY A 163 -3.22 20.79 -11.73
CA GLY A 163 -3.26 21.92 -12.65
C GLY A 163 -4.10 23.07 -12.12
N VAL A 164 -5.33 22.78 -11.68
CA VAL A 164 -6.22 23.79 -11.06
C VAL A 164 -5.57 24.39 -9.81
N ALA A 165 -4.97 23.56 -8.95
CA ALA A 165 -4.29 24.03 -7.75
C ALA A 165 -3.14 24.98 -8.08
N ARG A 166 -2.34 24.70 -9.12
CA ARG A 166 -1.28 25.61 -9.60
C ARG A 166 -1.84 26.91 -10.16
N LEU A 167 -2.92 26.86 -10.94
CA LEU A 167 -3.56 28.05 -11.48
C LEU A 167 -4.11 28.99 -10.39
N LEU A 168 -4.62 28.41 -9.30
CA LEU A 168 -5.13 29.17 -8.15
C LEU A 168 -4.03 29.59 -7.18
N GLY A 169 -2.92 28.85 -7.12
CA GLY A 169 -1.85 29.02 -6.16
C GLY A 169 -0.85 30.13 -6.48
N GLN A 170 -0.82 30.67 -7.71
CA GLN A 170 0.16 31.67 -8.15
C GLN A 170 1.62 31.37 -7.73
N ASP A 171 2.08 30.14 -7.94
CA ASP A 171 3.51 29.76 -7.96
C ASP A 171 3.82 28.86 -9.17
#